data_AF-B6VKZ8-F1
#
_entry.id   AF-B6VKZ8-F1
#
_cell.length_a   1.000
_cell.length_b   1.000
_cell.length_c   1.000
_cell.angle_alpha   90.00
_cell.angle_beta   90.00
_cell.angle_gamma   90.00
#
_symmetry.space_group_name_H-M   'P 1'
#
loop_
_entity.id
_entity.type
_entity.pdbx_description
1 polymer ?
#
loop_
_entity_poly.entity_id
_entity_poly.type
_entity_poly.pdbx_seq_one_letter_code
_entity_poly.pdbx_strand_id
1 'polypeptide(L)'
;MTDCISVPPVSSSSTPQTTVLCTLLSRADSSSLTERRKDPNQMLDVQGNPLVEPSLVINAFEKDANLAFEKWAEYWRKVHGPRFIHALPREAGGEYTLLRYDQIHRFSSGPSSINPLPYKPPLDKDGHLFNTIIGHIPVHRRPQWDGMAYLSFPNRDNLYSLFEHPEISRAILPEDQVIFRELCPVLCRQHVLIPGKIRSDPILLVNIHQRATELNRSDFHEILLYKYAKQIISQPSTQKFVQRYIQLHNIGPITVGEKFFHPIAKDIDAISIMTFASITDLEDFLQDLDLSATLENNSLFNREKSEYWSALSHTLINQNSLK
;
A
#
# COMPACT_ATOMS: atom_id res chain seq x y z
N MET A 1 -0.71 -38.58 -23.31
CA MET A 1 -0.93 -37.39 -24.14
C MET A 1 -1.43 -36.31 -23.20
N THR A 2 -0.52 -35.42 -22.85
CA THR A 2 -0.68 -34.29 -21.93
C THR A 2 -1.47 -33.19 -22.62
N ASP A 3 -2.69 -32.94 -22.16
CA ASP A 3 -3.43 -31.74 -22.50
C ASP A 3 -2.78 -30.55 -21.80
N CYS A 4 -1.95 -29.84 -22.55
CA CYS A 4 -1.42 -28.53 -22.19
C CYS A 4 -2.60 -27.58 -22.01
N ILE A 5 -2.89 -27.21 -20.76
CA ILE A 5 -3.77 -26.08 -20.44
C ILE A 5 -3.11 -24.83 -21.02
N SER A 6 -3.61 -24.37 -22.16
CA SER A 6 -3.22 -23.11 -22.78
C SER A 6 -3.64 -21.98 -21.86
N VAL A 7 -2.66 -21.39 -21.16
CA VAL A 7 -2.84 -20.11 -20.47
C VAL A 7 -3.23 -19.09 -21.55
N PRO A 8 -4.40 -18.45 -21.47
CA PRO A 8 -4.78 -17.46 -22.45
C PRO A 8 -3.73 -16.32 -22.45
N PRO A 9 -3.37 -15.77 -23.62
CA PRO A 9 -2.51 -14.60 -23.66
C PRO A 9 -3.13 -13.52 -22.78
N VAL A 10 -2.29 -12.80 -22.01
CA VAL A 10 -2.68 -11.55 -21.33
C VAL A 10 -3.40 -10.72 -22.39
N SER A 11 -4.73 -10.68 -22.31
CA SER A 11 -5.51 -10.17 -23.41
C SER A 11 -5.16 -8.70 -23.57
N SER A 12 -4.90 -8.29 -24.82
CA SER A 12 -4.95 -6.90 -25.24
C SER A 12 -6.41 -6.40 -25.19
N SER A 13 -7.16 -6.73 -24.13
CA SER A 13 -8.44 -6.11 -23.88
C SER A 13 -8.13 -4.66 -23.57
N SER A 14 -8.68 -3.75 -24.37
CA SER A 14 -8.64 -2.31 -24.17
C SER A 14 -9.48 -1.94 -22.94
N THR A 15 -9.17 -2.52 -21.78
CA THR A 15 -9.60 -1.97 -20.50
C THR A 15 -9.01 -0.57 -20.45
N PRO A 16 -9.83 0.49 -20.30
CA PRO A 16 -9.32 1.84 -20.20
C PRO A 16 -8.26 1.87 -19.11
N GLN A 17 -7.04 2.23 -19.48
CA GLN A 17 -5.95 2.29 -18.54
C GLN A 17 -6.28 3.34 -17.48
N THR A 18 -6.64 2.89 -16.29
CA THR A 18 -7.01 3.77 -15.18
C THR A 18 -5.76 4.40 -14.57
N THR A 19 -5.89 5.67 -14.20
CA THR A 19 -4.87 6.38 -13.43
C THR A 19 -5.19 6.18 -11.96
N VAL A 20 -4.19 5.82 -11.17
CA VAL A 20 -4.34 5.59 -9.73
C VAL A 20 -3.46 6.55 -8.97
N LEU A 21 -4.03 7.29 -8.02
CA LEU A 21 -3.23 7.90 -6.95
C LEU A 21 -3.14 6.88 -5.82
N CYS A 22 -1.95 6.35 -5.62
CA CYS A 22 -1.65 5.42 -4.56
C CYS A 22 -0.84 6.16 -3.49
N THR A 23 -1.48 6.62 -2.41
CA THR A 23 -0.80 7.37 -1.36
C THR A 23 -0.44 6.44 -0.22
N LEU A 24 0.85 6.21 0.01
CA LEU A 24 1.34 5.47 1.18
C LEU A 24 1.27 6.38 2.40
N LEU A 25 0.83 5.83 3.53
CA LEU A 25 0.46 6.61 4.71
C LEU A 25 1.23 6.12 5.92
N SER A 26 1.76 7.05 6.71
CA SER A 26 2.17 6.77 8.08
C SER A 26 1.27 7.50 9.06
N ARG A 27 0.92 6.83 10.16
CA ARG A 27 0.07 7.41 11.20
C ARG A 27 0.81 8.45 12.03
N ALA A 28 0.09 9.46 12.49
CA ALA A 28 0.58 10.32 13.56
C ALA A 28 0.91 9.47 14.80
N ASP A 29 2.16 9.53 15.27
CA ASP A 29 2.64 8.90 16.50
C ASP A 29 3.84 9.67 17.08
N SER A 30 4.20 9.39 18.33
CA SER A 30 5.28 10.07 19.05
C SER A 30 6.68 9.51 18.77
N SER A 31 6.88 8.72 17.70
CA SER A 31 8.21 8.20 17.36
C SER A 31 9.14 9.34 16.97
N SER A 32 10.41 9.22 17.34
CA SER A 32 11.44 10.22 17.03
C SER A 32 11.70 10.34 15.52
N LEU A 33 12.27 11.45 15.07
CA LEU A 33 12.70 11.58 13.66
C LEU A 33 13.80 10.59 13.26
N THR A 34 14.59 10.10 14.22
CA THR A 34 15.59 9.04 13.99
C THR A 34 14.97 7.67 13.74
N GLU A 35 13.75 7.45 14.22
CA GLU A 35 13.02 6.20 14.02
C GLU A 35 12.09 6.26 12.81
N ARG A 36 11.42 7.39 12.60
CA ARG A 36 10.45 7.58 11.52
C ARG A 36 10.56 8.97 10.90
N ARG A 37 10.55 9.04 9.58
CA ARG A 37 10.41 10.31 8.85
C ARG A 37 9.06 10.97 9.13
N LYS A 38 9.00 12.27 8.90
CA LYS A 38 7.80 13.08 8.96
C LYS A 38 7.81 14.05 7.78
N ASP A 39 6.66 14.30 7.18
CA ASP A 39 6.53 15.42 6.24
C ASP A 39 6.48 16.74 7.04
N PRO A 40 7.24 17.79 6.67
CA PRO A 40 7.31 19.05 7.42
C PRO A 40 5.96 19.69 7.73
N ASN A 41 4.96 19.53 6.86
CA ASN A 41 3.66 20.17 6.98
C ASN A 41 2.61 19.30 7.71
N GLN A 42 2.96 18.07 8.06
CA GLN A 42 2.08 17.12 8.74
C GLN A 42 2.30 17.17 10.25
N MET A 43 1.47 16.50 11.05
CA MET A 43 1.48 16.51 12.52
C MET A 43 1.55 17.89 13.18
N LEU A 44 0.41 18.33 13.72
CA LEU A 44 0.29 19.57 14.49
C LEU A 44 0.35 19.33 16.01
N ASP A 45 0.78 20.33 16.78
CA ASP A 45 0.56 20.40 18.23
C ASP A 45 -0.90 20.81 18.55
N VAL A 46 -1.25 20.80 19.84
CA VAL A 46 -2.60 21.16 20.30
C VAL A 46 -2.96 22.64 20.09
N GLN A 47 -1.99 23.48 19.69
CA GLN A 47 -2.18 24.88 19.29
C GLN A 47 -2.29 25.04 17.76
N GLY A 48 -2.10 23.98 16.98
CA GLY A 48 -2.16 23.98 15.52
C GLY A 48 -0.83 24.28 14.83
N ASN A 49 0.30 24.28 15.53
CA ASN A 49 1.62 24.50 14.92
C ASN A 49 2.25 23.17 14.46
N PRO A 50 2.96 23.14 13.33
CA PRO A 50 3.68 21.94 12.90
C PRO A 50 4.75 21.49 13.92
N LEU A 51 4.76 20.21 14.24
CA LEU A 51 5.76 19.63 15.15
C LEU A 51 7.14 19.52 14.50
N VAL A 52 8.18 20.00 15.15
CA VAL A 52 9.56 19.76 14.66
C VAL A 52 10.03 18.35 15.04
N GLU A 53 9.91 17.97 16.31
CA GLU A 53 10.27 16.64 16.82
C GLU A 53 9.07 16.00 17.53
N PRO A 54 8.40 15.01 16.90
CA PRO A 54 7.22 14.36 17.47
C PRO A 54 7.44 13.66 18.82
N SER A 55 8.68 13.29 19.17
CA SER A 55 8.96 12.65 20.47
C SER A 55 9.04 13.63 21.64
N LEU A 56 9.12 14.94 21.39
CA LEU A 56 9.29 15.96 22.43
C LEU A 56 8.02 16.74 22.77
N VAL A 57 7.04 16.75 21.86
CA VAL A 57 5.83 17.58 21.98
C VAL A 57 4.60 16.72 21.71
N ILE A 58 3.54 16.96 22.48
CA ILE A 58 2.26 16.28 22.33
C ILE A 58 1.62 16.68 21.00
N ASN A 59 1.33 15.69 20.15
CA ASN A 59 0.59 15.91 18.91
C ASN A 59 -0.92 16.10 19.18
N ALA A 60 -1.58 16.82 18.28
CA ALA A 60 -3.00 17.15 18.38
C ALA A 60 -3.93 15.94 18.21
N PHE A 61 -3.46 14.88 17.55
CA PHE A 61 -4.31 13.75 17.19
C PHE A 61 -4.58 12.85 18.39
N GLU A 62 -3.54 12.32 19.01
CA GLU A 62 -3.65 11.49 20.21
C GLU A 62 -2.40 11.59 21.08
N LYS A 63 -2.63 11.89 22.36
CA LYS A 63 -1.58 12.06 23.37
C LYS A 63 -1.23 10.75 24.08
N ASP A 64 -2.19 9.83 24.19
CA ASP A 64 -1.97 8.53 24.81
C ASP A 64 -1.43 7.55 23.78
N ALA A 65 -0.16 7.18 23.92
CA ALA A 65 0.50 6.22 23.04
C ALA A 65 -0.21 4.85 23.00
N ASN A 66 -0.92 4.48 24.07
CA ASN A 66 -1.68 3.22 24.13
C ASN A 66 -2.94 3.26 23.24
N LEU A 67 -3.48 4.46 22.96
CA LEU A 67 -4.69 4.65 22.15
C LEU A 67 -4.40 5.10 20.72
N ALA A 68 -3.23 5.70 20.47
CA ALA A 68 -2.90 6.36 19.20
C ALA A 68 -3.11 5.46 17.98
N PHE A 69 -2.73 4.18 18.05
CA PHE A 69 -2.89 3.25 16.94
C PHE A 69 -4.35 2.94 16.62
N GLU A 70 -5.13 2.56 17.65
CA GLU A 70 -6.54 2.21 17.49
C GLU A 70 -7.34 3.43 17.02
N LYS A 71 -7.10 4.59 17.64
CA LYS A 71 -7.76 5.84 17.25
C LYS A 71 -7.43 6.24 15.82
N TRP A 72 -6.18 6.07 15.36
CA TRP A 72 -5.83 6.35 13.97
C TRP A 72 -6.63 5.47 13.00
N ALA A 73 -6.68 4.16 13.25
CA ALA A 73 -7.42 3.23 12.41
C ALA A 73 -8.92 3.56 12.38
N GLU A 74 -9.52 3.84 13.55
CA GLU A 74 -10.91 4.22 13.65
C GLU A 74 -11.21 5.56 12.97
N TYR A 75 -10.38 6.58 13.22
CA TYR A 75 -10.60 7.90 12.66
C TYR A 75 -10.47 7.87 11.14
N TRP A 76 -9.43 7.23 10.61
CA TRP A 76 -9.21 7.15 9.17
C TRP A 76 -10.42 6.50 8.48
N ARG A 77 -10.94 5.39 9.05
CA ARG A 77 -12.06 4.64 8.47
C ARG A 77 -13.44 5.25 8.71
N LYS A 78 -13.70 5.70 9.93
CA LYS A 78 -15.05 6.07 10.40
C LYS A 78 -15.31 7.58 10.34
N VAL A 79 -14.28 8.40 10.20
CA VAL A 79 -14.40 9.87 10.17
C VAL A 79 -13.83 10.46 8.89
N HIS A 80 -12.53 10.30 8.64
CA HIS A 80 -11.85 10.89 7.49
C HIS A 80 -12.43 10.40 6.16
N GLY A 81 -12.61 9.08 6.01
CA GLY A 81 -13.22 8.50 4.82
C GLY A 81 -14.61 9.07 4.49
N PRO A 82 -15.58 9.01 5.42
CA PRO A 82 -16.89 9.64 5.23
C PRO A 82 -16.84 11.14 4.94
N ARG A 83 -15.93 11.88 5.58
CA ARG A 83 -15.75 13.33 5.32
C ARG A 83 -15.19 13.59 3.92
N PHE A 84 -14.21 12.81 3.48
CA PHE A 84 -13.70 12.84 2.12
C PHE A 84 -14.83 12.63 1.12
N ILE A 85 -15.65 11.57 1.29
CA ILE A 85 -16.80 11.29 0.41
C ILE A 85 -17.82 12.44 0.42
N HIS A 86 -18.11 13.00 1.59
CA HIS A 86 -19.06 14.11 1.71
C HIS A 86 -18.59 15.35 0.93
N ALA A 87 -17.28 15.62 0.91
CA ALA A 87 -16.68 16.73 0.19
C ALA A 87 -16.46 16.46 -1.31
N LEU A 88 -16.68 15.22 -1.78
CA LEU A 88 -16.49 14.90 -3.20
C LEU A 88 -17.50 15.65 -4.07
N PRO A 89 -17.02 16.40 -5.10
CA PRO A 89 -17.91 17.01 -6.07
C PRO A 89 -18.64 15.90 -6.84
N ARG A 90 -19.93 16.15 -7.12
CA ARG A 90 -20.78 15.27 -7.92
C ARG A 90 -20.98 15.86 -9.30
N GLU A 91 -20.95 15.02 -10.31
CA GLU A 91 -21.32 15.40 -11.67
C GLU A 91 -22.85 15.61 -11.76
N ALA A 92 -23.33 16.22 -12.85
CA ALA A 92 -24.75 16.54 -13.04
C ALA A 92 -25.68 15.30 -12.96
N GLY A 93 -25.14 14.09 -13.18
CA GLY A 93 -25.84 12.80 -13.02
C GLY A 93 -25.73 12.18 -11.62
N GLY A 94 -25.08 12.85 -10.66
CA GLY A 94 -24.88 12.36 -9.29
C GLY A 94 -23.72 11.39 -9.09
N GLU A 95 -22.98 11.04 -10.15
CA GLU A 95 -21.79 10.20 -10.12
C GLU A 95 -20.55 10.99 -9.63
N TYR A 96 -19.55 10.27 -9.09
CA TYR A 96 -18.26 10.86 -8.77
C TYR A 96 -17.27 10.65 -9.91
N THR A 97 -16.41 11.62 -10.16
CA THR A 97 -15.24 11.45 -11.03
C THR A 97 -14.25 10.41 -10.50
N LEU A 98 -14.27 10.15 -9.18
CA LEU A 98 -13.49 9.10 -8.52
C LEU A 98 -14.14 7.73 -8.68
N LEU A 99 -13.51 6.83 -9.45
CA LEU A 99 -14.08 5.51 -9.78
C LEU A 99 -14.00 4.52 -8.61
N ARG A 100 -12.92 4.54 -7.85
CA ARG A 100 -12.74 3.67 -6.68
C ARG A 100 -11.93 4.37 -5.61
N TYR A 101 -12.32 4.16 -4.36
CA TYR A 101 -11.55 4.55 -3.19
C TYR A 101 -11.47 3.39 -2.21
N ASP A 102 -10.26 2.89 -1.96
CA ASP A 102 -9.99 1.98 -0.85
C ASP A 102 -9.08 2.63 0.18
N GLN A 103 -9.41 2.41 1.45
CA GLN A 103 -8.52 2.63 2.59
C GLN A 103 -7.93 1.28 2.99
N ILE A 104 -6.63 1.12 2.77
CA ILE A 104 -5.92 -0.13 2.99
C ILE A 104 -5.10 0.01 4.26
N HIS A 105 -5.47 -0.72 5.30
CA HIS A 105 -4.87 -0.66 6.62
C HIS A 105 -3.88 -1.82 6.79
N ARG A 106 -2.61 -1.52 7.04
CA ARG A 106 -1.67 -2.56 7.47
C ARG A 106 -2.11 -3.06 8.84
N PHE A 107 -2.13 -4.38 9.03
CA PHE A 107 -2.33 -4.96 10.36
C PHE A 107 -1.03 -5.58 10.87
N SER A 108 -0.78 -5.47 12.17
CA SER A 108 0.52 -5.79 12.79
C SER A 108 0.82 -7.27 12.91
N SER A 109 -0.22 -8.12 12.97
CA SER A 109 -0.07 -9.57 13.10
C SER A 109 0.17 -10.28 11.76
N GLY A 110 0.09 -9.56 10.64
CA GLY A 110 0.28 -10.14 9.32
C GLY A 110 1.76 -10.26 8.93
N PRO A 111 2.08 -11.18 8.00
CA PRO A 111 3.42 -11.26 7.43
C PRO A 111 3.89 -9.93 6.84
N SER A 112 5.19 -9.68 6.92
CA SER A 112 5.82 -8.53 6.27
C SER A 112 7.27 -8.85 5.94
N SER A 113 7.86 -8.06 5.04
CA SER A 113 9.29 -8.18 4.71
C SER A 113 10.25 -8.11 5.90
N ILE A 114 9.84 -7.49 7.02
CA ILE A 114 10.64 -7.40 8.25
C ILE A 114 10.51 -8.64 9.12
N ASN A 115 9.32 -9.26 9.13
CA ASN A 115 9.03 -10.52 9.82
C ASN A 115 8.42 -11.49 8.81
N PRO A 116 9.23 -12.04 7.90
CA PRO A 116 8.74 -12.95 6.87
C PRO A 116 8.40 -14.32 7.48
N LEU A 117 7.54 -15.07 6.80
CA LEU A 117 7.30 -16.48 7.12
C LEU A 117 8.51 -17.36 6.75
N PRO A 118 8.69 -18.51 7.41
CA PRO A 118 7.97 -18.94 8.61
C PRO A 118 8.42 -18.18 9.87
N TYR A 119 7.50 -17.89 10.78
CA TYR A 119 7.84 -17.29 12.07
C TYR A 119 8.69 -18.25 12.91
N LYS A 120 9.75 -17.72 13.53
CA LYS A 120 10.68 -18.52 14.34
C LYS A 120 10.49 -18.23 15.82
N PRO A 121 10.41 -19.27 16.69
CA PRO A 121 10.38 -19.05 18.13
C PRO A 121 11.74 -18.49 18.60
N PRO A 122 11.76 -17.66 19.66
CA PRO A 122 13.00 -17.31 20.33
C PRO A 122 13.53 -18.54 21.07
N LEU A 123 14.74 -18.98 20.72
CA LEU A 123 15.40 -20.15 21.30
C LEU A 123 16.69 -19.76 22.01
N ASP A 124 17.07 -20.54 23.01
CA ASP A 124 18.38 -20.45 23.63
C ASP A 124 19.49 -20.99 22.72
N LYS A 125 20.73 -20.94 23.21
CA LYS A 125 21.93 -21.39 22.48
C LYS A 125 21.91 -22.90 22.14
N ASP A 126 21.12 -23.68 22.86
CA ASP A 126 21.01 -25.13 22.72
C ASP A 126 19.79 -25.53 21.86
N GLY A 127 19.02 -24.54 21.36
CA GLY A 127 17.86 -24.74 20.51
C GLY A 127 16.56 -25.02 21.29
N HIS A 128 16.53 -24.78 22.59
CA HIS A 128 15.34 -24.95 23.42
C HIS A 128 14.59 -23.64 23.66
N LEU A 129 13.32 -23.74 24.05
CA LEU A 129 12.57 -22.59 24.53
C LEU A 129 13.18 -22.09 25.85
N PHE A 130 13.24 -20.77 26.02
CA PHE A 130 13.66 -20.20 27.29
C PHE A 130 12.69 -20.59 28.42
N ASN A 131 13.25 -20.90 29.60
CA ASN A 131 12.45 -21.17 30.81
C ASN A 131 11.57 -19.97 31.23
N THR A 132 11.97 -18.75 30.85
CA THR A 132 11.20 -17.52 30.99
C THR A 132 11.37 -16.67 29.74
N ILE A 133 10.34 -15.93 29.33
CA ILE A 133 10.44 -15.01 28.18
C ILE A 133 10.94 -13.62 28.59
N ILE A 134 11.01 -13.32 29.89
CA ILE A 134 11.47 -12.01 30.39
C ILE A 134 12.92 -11.80 29.92
N GLY A 135 13.17 -10.71 29.18
CA GLY A 135 14.47 -10.41 28.57
C GLY A 135 14.71 -11.07 27.20
N HIS A 136 13.79 -11.91 26.72
CA HIS A 136 13.90 -12.63 25.44
C HIS A 136 12.80 -12.26 24.43
N ILE A 137 11.94 -11.28 24.76
CA ILE A 137 10.92 -10.75 23.84
C ILE A 137 11.63 -9.94 22.73
N PRO A 138 11.44 -10.29 21.45
CA PRO A 138 12.04 -9.55 20.35
C PRO A 138 11.60 -8.08 20.32
N VAL A 139 12.52 -7.19 19.97
CA VAL A 139 12.22 -5.77 19.77
C VAL A 139 11.23 -5.62 18.63
N HIS A 140 10.17 -4.85 18.84
CA HIS A 140 9.19 -4.58 17.79
C HIS A 140 9.84 -3.81 16.64
N ARG A 141 9.66 -4.34 15.42
CA ARG A 141 10.00 -3.67 14.18
C ARG A 141 8.76 -3.63 13.29
N ARG A 142 8.65 -2.61 12.45
CA ARG A 142 7.50 -2.40 11.58
C ARG A 142 7.90 -1.81 10.24
N PRO A 143 7.18 -2.16 9.14
CA PRO A 143 7.31 -1.48 7.86
C PRO A 143 7.15 0.03 7.99
N GLN A 144 7.69 0.75 7.01
CA GLN A 144 7.71 2.22 7.02
C GLN A 144 6.30 2.81 7.05
N TRP A 145 5.37 2.17 6.32
CA TRP A 145 3.99 2.63 6.14
C TRP A 145 3.02 1.83 7.03
N ASP A 146 1.97 2.51 7.49
CA ASP A 146 0.87 1.96 8.28
C ASP A 146 -0.37 1.69 7.43
N GLY A 147 -0.41 2.19 6.19
CA GLY A 147 -1.50 1.95 5.26
C GLY A 147 -1.28 2.61 3.90
N MET A 148 -2.32 2.55 3.07
CA MET A 148 -2.33 3.06 1.71
C MET A 148 -3.74 3.51 1.32
N ALA A 149 -3.86 4.72 0.78
CA ALA A 149 -5.06 5.17 0.10
C ALA A 149 -4.94 4.81 -1.39
N TYR A 150 -5.92 4.09 -1.92
CA TYR A 150 -6.01 3.71 -3.33
C TYR A 150 -7.16 4.47 -3.97
N LEU A 151 -6.86 5.42 -4.85
CA LEU A 151 -7.88 6.21 -5.55
C LEU A 151 -7.72 6.03 -7.06
N SER A 152 -8.73 5.50 -7.74
CA SER A 152 -8.69 5.30 -9.19
C SER A 152 -9.59 6.26 -9.96
N PHE A 153 -9.09 6.72 -11.09
CA PHE A 153 -9.69 7.74 -11.95
C PHE A 153 -9.68 7.26 -13.40
N PRO A 154 -10.58 7.79 -14.24
CA PRO A 154 -10.58 7.49 -15.68
C PRO A 154 -9.24 7.89 -16.33
N ASN A 155 -8.71 9.05 -15.96
CA ASN A 155 -7.45 9.59 -16.45
C ASN A 155 -6.80 10.56 -15.44
N ARG A 156 -5.63 11.10 -15.80
CA ARG A 156 -4.84 12.02 -14.97
C ARG A 156 -5.51 13.38 -14.78
N ASP A 157 -6.23 13.87 -15.79
CA ASP A 157 -6.86 15.19 -15.72
C ASP A 157 -8.00 15.17 -14.70
N ASN A 158 -8.81 14.10 -14.70
CA ASN A 158 -9.83 13.86 -13.68
C ASN A 158 -9.27 13.83 -12.25
N LEU A 159 -8.12 13.16 -12.06
CA LEU A 159 -7.41 13.16 -10.79
C LEU A 159 -6.99 14.58 -10.41
N TYR A 160 -6.43 15.34 -11.35
CA TYR A 160 -5.94 16.69 -11.08
C TYR A 160 -7.06 17.64 -10.72
N SER A 161 -8.16 17.62 -11.48
CA SER A 161 -9.33 18.44 -11.22
C SER A 161 -9.94 18.18 -9.85
N LEU A 162 -9.97 16.92 -9.39
CA LEU A 162 -10.48 16.61 -8.06
C LEU A 162 -9.62 17.25 -6.96
N PHE A 163 -8.30 17.04 -7.00
CA PHE A 163 -7.40 17.53 -5.94
C PHE A 163 -7.16 19.05 -6.00
N GLU A 164 -7.48 19.70 -7.12
CA GLU A 164 -7.51 21.17 -7.22
C GLU A 164 -8.84 21.78 -6.76
N HIS A 165 -9.86 20.96 -6.49
CA HIS A 165 -11.15 21.46 -6.07
C HIS A 165 -11.03 22.12 -4.68
N PRO A 166 -11.44 23.40 -4.49
CA PRO A 166 -11.24 24.11 -3.24
C PRO A 166 -11.93 23.46 -2.03
N GLU A 167 -13.07 22.80 -2.25
CA GLU A 167 -13.80 22.11 -1.19
C GLU A 167 -13.06 20.85 -0.70
N ILE A 168 -12.39 20.13 -1.61
CA ILE A 168 -11.53 18.98 -1.28
C ILE A 168 -10.37 19.47 -0.42
N SER A 169 -9.65 20.49 -0.88
CA SER A 169 -8.53 21.05 -0.12
C SER A 169 -8.97 21.54 1.26
N ARG A 170 -10.10 22.25 1.36
CA ARG A 170 -10.62 22.78 2.64
C ARG A 170 -11.07 21.67 3.60
N ALA A 171 -11.65 20.59 3.09
CA ALA A 171 -12.19 19.52 3.91
C ALA A 171 -11.10 18.55 4.41
N ILE A 172 -10.10 18.28 3.57
CA ILE A 172 -9.16 17.17 3.77
C ILE A 172 -7.81 17.64 4.31
N LEU A 173 -7.26 18.77 3.81
CA LEU A 173 -5.93 19.22 4.21
C LEU A 173 -5.79 19.41 5.74
N PRO A 174 -6.74 20.05 6.45
CA PRO A 174 -6.62 20.19 7.90
C PRO A 174 -6.62 18.85 8.65
N GLU A 175 -7.33 17.84 8.13
CA GLU A 175 -7.33 16.51 8.75
C GLU A 175 -6.03 15.78 8.47
N ASP A 176 -5.56 15.83 7.22
CA ASP A 176 -4.33 15.17 6.81
C ASP A 176 -3.18 15.63 7.70
N GLN A 177 -3.07 16.95 7.91
CA GLN A 177 -2.10 17.61 8.79
C GLN A 177 -2.14 17.16 10.24
N VAL A 178 -3.25 16.60 10.71
CA VAL A 178 -3.40 16.14 12.09
C VAL A 178 -3.18 14.63 12.19
N ILE A 179 -3.79 13.84 11.30
CA ILE A 179 -3.87 12.38 11.47
C ILE A 179 -2.70 11.61 10.85
N PHE A 180 -2.00 12.21 9.88
CA PHE A 180 -0.88 11.57 9.21
C PHE A 180 0.45 12.16 9.65
N ARG A 181 1.47 11.30 9.62
CA ARG A 181 2.88 11.65 9.83
C ARG A 181 3.57 11.96 8.51
N GLU A 182 3.25 11.22 7.47
CA GLU A 182 3.81 11.34 6.12
C GLU A 182 2.76 10.80 5.14
N LEU A 183 2.54 11.55 4.07
CA LEU A 183 1.73 11.16 2.92
C LEU A 183 2.66 11.05 1.71
N CYS A 184 2.85 9.85 1.17
CA CYS A 184 3.73 9.61 0.03
C CYS A 184 2.89 9.24 -1.20
N PRO A 185 2.44 10.24 -1.99
CA PRO A 185 1.64 10.00 -3.19
C PRO A 185 2.48 9.37 -4.30
N VAL A 186 2.05 8.23 -4.81
CA VAL A 186 2.63 7.55 -5.98
C VAL A 186 1.58 7.57 -7.09
N LEU A 187 1.83 8.38 -8.13
CA LEU A 187 0.95 8.46 -9.29
C LEU A 187 1.24 7.27 -10.22
N CYS A 188 0.24 6.44 -10.44
CA CYS A 188 0.43 5.15 -11.09
C CYS A 188 -0.47 4.94 -12.31
N ARG A 189 0.05 4.14 -13.23
CA ARG A 189 -0.74 3.44 -14.25
C ARG A 189 -1.12 2.06 -13.71
N GLN A 190 -2.40 1.71 -13.76
CA GLN A 190 -2.87 0.41 -13.29
C GLN A 190 -2.87 -0.65 -14.40
N HIS A 191 -2.36 -1.84 -14.05
CA HIS A 191 -2.43 -3.06 -14.85
C HIS A 191 -3.14 -4.14 -14.04
N VAL A 192 -4.28 -4.62 -14.54
CA VAL A 192 -5.02 -5.73 -13.92
C VAL A 192 -4.58 -7.03 -14.57
N LEU A 193 -3.97 -7.91 -13.78
CA LEU A 193 -3.39 -9.16 -14.25
C LEU A 193 -4.27 -10.37 -13.96
N ILE A 194 -4.84 -10.39 -12.76
CA ILE A 194 -5.92 -11.31 -12.39
C ILE A 194 -7.09 -10.42 -11.96
N PRO A 195 -8.21 -10.41 -12.69
CA PRO A 195 -9.38 -9.65 -12.29
C PRO A 195 -10.03 -10.27 -11.05
N GLY A 196 -10.51 -9.42 -10.15
CA GLY A 196 -11.21 -9.87 -8.95
C GLY A 196 -12.57 -10.50 -9.29
N LYS A 197 -12.91 -11.61 -8.62
CA LYS A 197 -14.22 -12.29 -8.77
C LYS A 197 -15.32 -11.74 -7.85
N ILE A 198 -14.94 -11.08 -6.75
CA ILE A 198 -15.84 -10.59 -5.69
C ILE A 198 -15.74 -9.07 -5.60
N ARG A 199 -16.81 -8.42 -5.14
CA ARG A 199 -16.92 -6.95 -5.00
C ARG A 199 -15.94 -6.33 -4.00
N SER A 200 -15.45 -7.10 -3.03
CA SER A 200 -14.56 -6.66 -1.95
C SER A 200 -13.28 -7.47 -1.92
N ASP A 201 -12.15 -6.79 -1.69
CA ASP A 201 -10.83 -7.40 -1.57
C ASP A 201 -10.42 -7.45 -0.08
N PRO A 202 -10.74 -8.49 0.71
CA PRO A 202 -10.69 -8.37 2.18
C PRO A 202 -9.27 -8.36 2.74
N ILE A 203 -8.43 -9.31 2.29
CA ILE A 203 -7.04 -9.46 2.71
C ILE A 203 -6.13 -9.14 1.52
N LEU A 204 -5.16 -8.27 1.73
CA LEU A 204 -4.22 -7.85 0.70
C LEU A 204 -2.78 -8.15 1.11
N LEU A 205 -1.96 -8.55 0.13
CA LEU A 205 -0.51 -8.44 0.21
C LEU A 205 -0.08 -7.26 -0.67
N VAL A 206 0.46 -6.22 -0.04
CA VAL A 206 1.00 -5.03 -0.72
C VAL A 206 2.51 -5.17 -0.80
N ASN A 207 3.07 -5.06 -2.01
CA ASN A 207 4.50 -5.04 -2.24
C ASN A 207 4.88 -3.71 -2.89
N ILE A 208 5.82 -2.99 -2.28
CA ILE A 208 6.40 -1.76 -2.79
C ILE A 208 7.75 -2.11 -3.38
N HIS A 209 7.91 -1.87 -4.68
CA HIS A 209 9.08 -2.28 -5.43
C HIS A 209 9.94 -1.07 -5.78
N GLN A 210 11.23 -1.21 -5.51
CA GLN A 210 12.25 -0.40 -6.15
C GLN A 210 13.06 -1.30 -7.10
N ARG A 211 13.32 -0.80 -8.31
CA ARG A 211 14.10 -1.55 -9.30
C ARG A 211 15.56 -1.69 -8.88
N ALA A 212 16.22 -2.72 -9.39
CA ALA A 212 17.67 -2.83 -9.29
C ALA A 212 18.35 -1.65 -10.02
N THR A 213 19.49 -1.19 -9.49
CA THR A 213 20.12 0.09 -9.86
C THR A 213 20.56 0.17 -11.32
N GLU A 214 20.82 -0.97 -11.94
CA GLU A 214 21.24 -1.13 -13.33
C GLU A 214 20.10 -1.00 -14.33
N LEU A 215 18.84 -1.08 -13.86
CA LEU A 215 17.67 -0.95 -14.72
C LEU A 215 17.17 0.49 -14.73
N ASN A 216 16.75 0.95 -15.91
CA ASN A 216 15.90 2.13 -15.98
C ASN A 216 14.45 1.75 -15.65
N ARG A 217 13.60 2.74 -15.35
CA ARG A 217 12.20 2.49 -14.94
C ARG A 217 11.37 1.83 -16.04
N SER A 218 11.56 2.22 -17.30
CA SER A 218 10.80 1.68 -18.43
C SER A 218 11.10 0.19 -18.61
N ASP A 219 12.38 -0.19 -18.63
CA ASP A 219 12.80 -1.59 -18.75
C ASP A 219 12.29 -2.41 -17.56
N PHE A 220 12.39 -1.85 -16.35
CA PHE A 220 11.84 -2.48 -15.15
C PHE A 220 10.33 -2.73 -15.29
N HIS A 221 9.55 -1.74 -15.72
CA HIS A 221 8.10 -1.88 -15.93
C HIS A 221 7.77 -2.95 -16.98
N GLU A 222 8.50 -2.97 -18.10
CA GLU A 222 8.30 -3.96 -19.16
C GLU A 222 8.59 -5.39 -18.67
N ILE A 223 9.72 -5.59 -18.01
CA ILE A 223 10.11 -6.88 -17.43
C ILE A 223 9.10 -7.30 -16.35
N LEU A 224 8.69 -6.36 -15.49
CA LEU A 224 7.73 -6.60 -14.41
C LEU A 224 6.37 -7.08 -14.96
N LEU A 225 5.89 -6.46 -16.04
CA LEU A 225 4.58 -6.74 -16.63
C LEU A 225 4.56 -7.98 -17.52
N TYR A 226 5.58 -8.17 -18.36
CA TYR A 226 5.51 -9.19 -19.42
C TYR A 226 6.29 -10.46 -19.13
N LYS A 227 7.27 -10.41 -18.23
CA LYS A 227 8.08 -11.57 -17.83
C LYS A 227 7.74 -12.00 -16.41
N TYR A 228 7.95 -11.12 -15.45
CA TYR A 228 7.78 -11.46 -14.04
C TYR A 228 6.33 -11.77 -13.68
N ALA A 229 5.37 -10.95 -14.10
CA ALA A 229 3.95 -11.21 -13.87
C ALA A 229 3.53 -12.59 -14.39
N LYS A 230 3.99 -12.99 -15.58
CA LYS A 230 3.65 -14.30 -16.15
C LYS A 230 4.19 -15.45 -15.30
N GLN A 231 5.43 -15.32 -14.80
CA GLN A 231 6.05 -16.32 -13.92
C GLN A 231 5.27 -16.48 -12.61
N ILE A 232 4.83 -15.37 -12.01
CA ILE A 232 4.00 -15.38 -10.80
C ILE A 232 2.65 -16.02 -11.11
N ILE A 233 1.94 -15.55 -12.14
CA ILE A 233 0.62 -16.06 -12.51
C ILE A 233 0.65 -17.55 -12.83
N SER A 234 1.74 -18.07 -13.42
CA SER A 234 1.85 -19.50 -13.71
C SER A 234 2.03 -20.39 -12.48
N GLN A 235 2.31 -19.83 -11.29
CA GLN A 235 2.51 -20.64 -10.10
C GLN A 235 1.19 -21.30 -9.64
N PRO A 236 1.21 -22.59 -9.26
CA PRO A 236 0.03 -23.27 -8.74
C PRO A 236 -0.60 -22.56 -7.52
N SER A 237 0.23 -22.03 -6.62
CA SER A 237 -0.24 -21.26 -5.45
C SER A 237 -0.96 -19.98 -5.85
N THR A 238 -0.47 -19.25 -6.86
CA THR A 238 -1.17 -18.07 -7.38
C THR A 238 -2.55 -18.43 -7.91
N GLN A 239 -2.65 -19.50 -8.71
CA GLN A 239 -3.94 -19.95 -9.25
C GLN A 239 -4.92 -20.42 -8.18
N LYS A 240 -4.39 -20.96 -7.07
CA LYS A 240 -5.20 -21.47 -5.96
C LYS A 240 -5.68 -20.36 -5.02
N PHE A 241 -4.80 -19.45 -4.63
CA PHE A 241 -5.03 -18.55 -3.50
C PHE A 241 -5.29 -17.10 -3.89
N VAL A 242 -4.73 -16.62 -5.01
CA VAL A 242 -4.82 -15.21 -5.40
C VAL A 242 -6.14 -14.94 -6.13
N GLN A 243 -7.00 -14.12 -5.53
CA GLN A 243 -8.29 -13.74 -6.09
C GLN A 243 -8.22 -12.59 -7.10
N ARG A 244 -7.25 -11.70 -6.90
CA ARG A 244 -6.99 -10.52 -7.75
C ARG A 244 -5.52 -10.20 -7.68
N TYR A 245 -4.93 -9.80 -8.80
CA TYR A 245 -3.55 -9.35 -8.87
C TYR A 245 -3.49 -8.12 -9.76
N ILE A 246 -3.01 -7.00 -9.20
CA ILE A 246 -2.77 -5.77 -9.94
C ILE A 246 -1.32 -5.29 -9.74
N GLN A 247 -0.82 -4.61 -10.75
CA GLN A 247 0.42 -3.83 -10.69
C GLN A 247 0.10 -2.36 -10.93
N LEU A 248 0.70 -1.50 -10.12
CA LEU A 248 0.64 -0.05 -10.21
C LEU A 248 2.02 0.43 -10.61
N HIS A 249 2.20 0.82 -11.86
CA HIS A 249 3.48 1.28 -12.40
C HIS A 249 3.62 2.79 -12.18
N ASN A 250 4.67 3.22 -11.47
CA ASN A 250 4.83 4.63 -11.13
C ASN A 250 5.13 5.49 -12.37
N ILE A 251 4.22 6.40 -12.70
CA ILE A 251 4.33 7.39 -13.77
C ILE A 251 4.42 8.82 -13.21
N GLY A 252 4.66 8.93 -11.90
CA GLY A 252 4.75 10.18 -11.17
C GLY A 252 6.02 10.97 -11.46
N PRO A 253 6.02 12.25 -11.03
CA PRO A 253 7.12 13.15 -11.27
C PRO A 253 8.39 12.75 -10.53
N ILE A 254 9.52 13.22 -11.05
CA ILE A 254 10.84 13.08 -10.42
C ILE A 254 11.46 14.43 -10.07
N THR A 255 10.83 15.54 -10.45
CA THR A 255 11.35 16.89 -10.25
C THR A 255 10.62 17.58 -9.11
N VAL A 256 11.39 18.23 -8.23
CA VAL A 256 10.85 19.05 -7.14
C VAL A 256 9.95 20.14 -7.70
N GLY A 257 8.76 20.32 -7.11
CA GLY A 257 7.78 21.34 -7.50
C GLY A 257 6.69 20.83 -8.45
N GLU A 258 6.86 19.66 -9.06
CA GLU A 258 5.79 19.01 -9.82
C GLU A 258 4.67 18.49 -8.90
N LYS A 259 3.43 18.49 -9.39
CA LYS A 259 2.27 18.02 -8.63
C LYS A 259 2.42 16.54 -8.25
N PHE A 260 2.21 16.21 -6.99
CA PHE A 260 2.44 14.88 -6.40
C PHE A 260 3.91 14.44 -6.36
N PHE A 261 4.87 15.35 -6.54
CA PHE A 261 6.25 15.05 -6.22
C PHE A 261 6.40 14.76 -4.73
N HIS A 262 7.09 13.66 -4.43
CA HIS A 262 7.51 13.34 -3.07
C HIS A 262 8.91 12.69 -3.13
N PRO A 263 9.84 13.07 -2.23
CA PRO A 263 11.24 12.63 -2.29
C PRO A 263 11.41 11.11 -2.19
N ILE A 264 10.46 10.41 -1.58
CA ILE A 264 10.44 8.94 -1.53
C ILE A 264 9.68 8.34 -2.71
N ALA A 265 8.56 8.95 -3.13
CA ALA A 265 7.71 8.39 -4.20
C ALA A 265 8.45 8.33 -5.53
N LYS A 266 9.33 9.31 -5.81
CA LYS A 266 10.14 9.33 -7.04
C LYS A 266 11.03 8.11 -7.20
N ASP A 267 11.36 7.41 -6.10
CA ASP A 267 12.25 6.26 -6.09
C ASP A 267 11.48 4.92 -5.98
N ILE A 268 10.16 4.95 -5.78
CA ILE A 268 9.30 3.77 -5.89
C ILE A 268 9.02 3.54 -7.37
N ASP A 269 9.22 2.33 -7.89
CA ASP A 269 9.02 2.04 -9.31
C ASP A 269 7.68 1.38 -9.59
N ALA A 270 7.23 0.48 -8.72
CA ALA A 270 5.90 -0.11 -8.84
C ALA A 270 5.37 -0.56 -7.48
N ILE A 271 4.05 -0.75 -7.42
CA ILE A 271 3.38 -1.39 -6.29
C ILE A 271 2.60 -2.57 -6.84
N SER A 272 2.78 -3.76 -6.27
CA SER A 272 1.95 -4.94 -6.57
C SER A 272 0.99 -5.20 -5.44
N ILE A 273 -0.28 -5.46 -5.78
CA ILE A 273 -1.33 -5.76 -4.80
C ILE A 273 -1.98 -7.08 -5.20
N MET A 274 -1.93 -8.06 -4.30
CA MET A 274 -2.61 -9.34 -4.43
C MET A 274 -3.69 -9.46 -3.37
N THR A 275 -4.86 -9.95 -3.76
CA THR A 275 -6.00 -10.18 -2.86
C THR A 275 -6.15 -11.66 -2.54
N PHE A 276 -6.49 -11.96 -1.30
CA PHE A 276 -6.74 -13.30 -0.77
C PHE A 276 -8.10 -13.37 -0.09
N ALA A 277 -8.69 -14.57 -0.03
CA ALA A 277 -9.97 -14.77 0.66
C ALA A 277 -9.82 -14.69 2.18
N SER A 278 -8.67 -15.12 2.69
CA SER A 278 -8.34 -15.19 4.11
C SER A 278 -6.86 -14.91 4.36
N ILE A 279 -6.50 -14.69 5.63
CA ILE A 279 -5.09 -14.57 6.02
C ILE A 279 -4.35 -15.91 5.83
N THR A 280 -5.02 -17.04 6.08
CA THR A 280 -4.44 -18.37 5.86
C THR A 280 -4.05 -18.59 4.40
N ASP A 281 -4.89 -18.18 3.43
CA ASP A 281 -4.54 -18.29 2.01
C ASP A 281 -3.32 -17.42 1.64
N LEU A 282 -3.18 -16.24 2.25
CA LEU A 282 -2.01 -15.38 2.08
C LEU A 282 -0.75 -16.05 2.66
N GLU A 283 -0.84 -16.62 3.86
CA GLU A 283 0.27 -17.29 4.54
C GLU A 283 0.70 -18.57 3.82
N ASP A 284 -0.25 -19.37 3.31
CA ASP A 284 0.01 -20.54 2.48
C ASP A 284 0.66 -20.15 1.14
N PHE A 285 0.21 -19.04 0.54
CA PHE A 285 0.82 -18.50 -0.66
C PHE A 285 2.28 -18.08 -0.44
N LEU A 286 2.59 -17.41 0.67
CA LEU A 286 3.95 -16.97 1.00
C LEU A 286 4.90 -18.12 1.38
N GLN A 287 4.37 -19.29 1.75
CA GLN A 287 5.16 -20.48 2.09
C GLN A 287 5.39 -21.43 0.92
N ASP A 288 4.91 -21.08 -0.29
CA ASP A 288 5.22 -21.84 -1.49
C ASP A 288 6.72 -21.74 -1.83
N LEU A 289 7.42 -22.87 -1.77
CA LEU A 289 8.86 -22.97 -2.01
C LEU A 289 9.24 -22.62 -3.45
N ASP A 290 8.41 -22.99 -4.43
CA ASP A 290 8.68 -22.71 -5.85
C ASP A 290 8.52 -21.23 -6.16
N LEU A 291 7.52 -20.60 -5.53
CA LEU A 291 7.36 -19.15 -5.55
C LEU A 291 8.55 -18.48 -4.84
N SER A 292 8.90 -18.90 -3.62
CA SER A 292 10.02 -18.32 -2.86
C SER A 292 11.32 -18.39 -3.66
N ALA A 293 11.63 -19.52 -4.29
CA ALA A 293 12.79 -19.65 -5.15
C ALA A 293 12.74 -18.69 -6.36
N THR A 294 11.56 -18.44 -6.93
CA THR A 294 11.36 -17.46 -8.00
C THR A 294 11.62 -16.03 -7.52
N LEU A 295 11.16 -15.69 -6.32
CA LEU A 295 11.37 -14.38 -5.69
C LEU A 295 12.85 -14.16 -5.29
N GLU A 296 13.47 -15.17 -4.69
CA GLU A 296 14.84 -15.15 -4.17
C GLU A 296 15.92 -15.15 -5.24
N ASN A 297 15.62 -15.56 -6.47
CA ASN A 297 16.58 -15.54 -7.58
C ASN A 297 16.37 -14.36 -8.54
N ASN A 298 15.41 -13.47 -8.26
CA ASN A 298 15.13 -12.37 -9.15
C ASN A 298 16.02 -11.15 -8.84
N SER A 299 16.83 -10.75 -9.82
CA SER A 299 17.68 -9.55 -9.79
C SER A 299 16.93 -8.28 -10.19
N LEU A 300 15.63 -8.35 -10.48
CA LEU A 300 14.81 -7.22 -10.92
C LEU A 300 14.65 -6.13 -9.84
N PHE A 301 14.72 -6.51 -8.56
CA PHE A 301 14.37 -5.66 -7.44
C PHE A 301 15.59 -5.31 -6.58
N ASN A 302 15.65 -4.07 -6.12
CA ASN A 302 16.47 -3.71 -4.97
C ASN A 302 15.79 -4.23 -3.70
N ARG A 303 16.31 -5.34 -3.15
CA ARG A 303 15.69 -6.02 -2.01
C ARG A 303 15.73 -5.23 -0.71
N GLU A 304 16.77 -4.43 -0.51
CA GLU A 304 16.93 -3.64 0.72
C GLU A 304 15.92 -2.49 0.79
N LYS A 305 15.47 -2.01 -0.39
CA LYS A 305 14.57 -0.86 -0.51
C LYS A 305 13.16 -1.24 -0.94
N SER A 306 12.93 -2.50 -1.29
CA SER A 306 11.60 -3.04 -1.52
C SER A 306 11.06 -3.60 -0.21
N GLU A 307 9.77 -3.42 0.04
CA GLU A 307 9.12 -3.94 1.23
C GLU A 307 7.76 -4.53 0.88
N TYR A 308 7.29 -5.47 1.69
CA TYR A 308 5.92 -5.96 1.62
C TYR A 308 5.29 -6.04 2.99
N TRP A 309 3.96 -5.98 3.02
CA TRP A 309 3.15 -6.12 4.22
C TRP A 309 1.72 -6.55 3.89
N SER A 310 1.13 -7.28 4.84
CA SER A 310 -0.28 -7.67 4.77
C SER A 310 -1.22 -6.58 5.27
N ALA A 311 -2.40 -6.51 4.68
CA ALA A 311 -3.35 -5.44 4.94
C ALA A 311 -4.82 -5.89 4.85
N LEU A 312 -5.69 -5.09 5.46
CA LEU A 312 -7.14 -5.13 5.29
C LEU A 312 -7.57 -4.02 4.35
N SER A 313 -8.46 -4.32 3.41
CA SER A 313 -9.06 -3.28 2.57
C SER A 313 -10.43 -2.86 3.08
N HIS A 314 -10.66 -1.56 3.11
CA HIS A 314 -11.97 -0.97 3.26
C HIS A 314 -12.31 -0.19 2.00
N THR A 315 -13.18 -0.75 1.17
CA THR A 315 -13.68 -0.07 -0.03
C THR A 315 -14.79 0.91 0.34
N LEU A 316 -14.57 2.18 0.03
CA LEU A 316 -15.46 3.31 0.32
C LEU A 316 -16.29 3.68 -0.91
N ILE A 317 -15.68 3.63 -2.09
CA ILE A 317 -16.34 3.88 -3.39
C ILE A 317 -15.91 2.77 -4.35
N ASN A 318 -16.85 2.19 -5.11
CA ASN A 318 -16.55 1.21 -6.15
C ASN A 318 -17.54 1.29 -7.32
N GLN A 319 -17.33 2.27 -8.20
CA GLN A 319 -18.13 2.46 -9.41
C GLN A 319 -17.74 1.49 -10.55
N ASN A 320 -16.56 0.87 -10.44
CA ASN A 320 -16.11 -0.18 -11.36
C ASN A 320 -16.89 -1.49 -11.22
N SER A 321 -17.75 -1.63 -10.20
CA SER A 321 -18.54 -2.85 -9.94
C SER A 321 -19.96 -2.81 -10.51
N LEU A 322 -20.26 -1.85 -11.37
CA LEU A 322 -21.58 -1.60 -11.97
C LEU A 322 -21.57 -1.68 -13.51
N LYS A 323 -20.47 -2.10 -14.13
CA LYS A 323 -20.38 -2.32 -15.58
C LYS A 323 -19.97 -3.73 -15.91
#